data_AF-A0A6N6KNN0-F1
#
_entry.id   AF-A0A6N6KNN0-F1
#
_cell.length_a   1.000
_cell.length_b   1.000
_cell.length_c   1.000
_cell.angle_alpha   90.00
_cell.angle_beta   90.00
_cell.angle_gamma   90.00
#
_symmetry.space_group_name_H-M   'P 1'
#
loop_
_entity.id
_entity.type
_entity.pdbx_description
1 polymer ?
#
loop_
_entity_poly.entity_id
_entity_poly.type
_entity_poly.pdbx_seq_one_letter_code
_entity_poly.pdbx_strand_id
1 'polypeptide(L)'
;MFFIVIKLISRFDEKFPFSQPISDLISKIGHVSLFTGFVALIGTGFSKWLKSQSVSFNFDWSADEFLLMAGVIFIIGLIYKRGVEIQSENELTI
;
A
#
# COMPACT_ATOMS: atom_id res chain seq x y z
N MET A 1 5.52 2.34 6.29
CA MET A 1 4.24 1.69 5.90
C MET A 1 3.36 1.36 7.12
N PHE A 2 3.84 0.53 8.06
CA PHE A 2 3.02 0.02 9.18
C PHE A 2 2.33 1.07 10.05
N PHE A 3 2.92 2.25 10.26
CA PHE A 3 2.26 3.34 10.98
C PHE A 3 0.89 3.72 10.36
N ILE A 4 0.79 3.72 9.02
CA ILE A 4 -0.46 4.06 8.32
C ILE A 4 -1.48 2.92 8.48
N VAL A 5 -1.01 1.67 8.48
CA VAL A 5 -1.85 0.48 8.75
C VAL A 5 -2.43 0.54 10.16
N ILE A 6 -1.60 0.83 11.17
CA ILE A 6 -2.06 1.00 12.55
C ILE A 6 -3.08 2.13 12.63
N LYS A 7 -2.81 3.27 11.99
CA LYS A 7 -3.74 4.41 11.95
C LYS A 7 -5.08 4.07 11.29
N LEU A 8 -5.07 3.22 10.26
CA LEU A 8 -6.27 2.70 9.62
C LEU A 8 -7.07 1.85 10.60
N ILE A 9 -6.43 0.88 11.25
CA ILE A 9 -7.09 -0.01 12.21
C ILE A 9 -7.66 0.79 13.39
N SER A 10 -6.93 1.77 13.91
CA SER A 10 -7.41 2.63 15.02
C SER A 10 -8.59 3.54 14.66
N ARG A 11 -8.86 3.76 13.37
CA ARG A 11 -9.98 4.58 12.87
C ARG A 11 -11.08 3.75 12.23
N PHE A 12 -10.93 2.43 12.22
CA PHE A 12 -11.91 1.53 11.65
C PHE A 12 -13.13 1.46 12.56
N ASP A 13 -14.30 1.75 11.99
CA ASP A 13 -15.59 1.62 12.66
C ASP A 13 -16.35 0.45 12.03
N GLU A 14 -16.67 -0.55 12.83
CA GLU A 14 -17.40 -1.74 12.38
C GLU A 14 -18.83 -1.40 11.91
N LYS A 15 -19.46 -0.37 12.47
CA LYS A 15 -20.84 0.02 12.13
C LYS A 15 -20.92 0.76 10.80
N PHE A 16 -19.89 1.54 10.47
CA PHE A 16 -19.80 2.31 9.23
C PHE A 16 -18.45 2.05 8.56
N PRO A 17 -18.26 0.83 8.02
CA PRO A 17 -16.95 0.34 7.60
C PRO A 17 -16.46 0.96 6.30
N PHE A 18 -17.28 1.71 5.55
CA PHE A 18 -16.87 2.41 4.32
C PHE A 18 -16.95 3.92 4.47
N SER A 19 -15.91 4.50 5.07
CA SER A 19 -15.76 5.95 5.18
C SER A 19 -14.64 6.51 4.29
N GLN A 20 -14.82 7.74 3.79
CA GLN A 20 -13.81 8.44 3.00
C GLN A 20 -12.42 8.52 3.67
N PRO A 21 -12.31 8.82 5.00
CA PRO A 21 -11.02 8.87 5.68
C PRO A 21 -10.25 7.55 5.64
N ILE A 22 -10.94 6.41 5.72
CA ILE A 22 -10.31 5.08 5.63
C ILE A 22 -9.92 4.78 4.18
N SER A 23 -10.75 5.17 3.19
CA SER A 23 -10.43 5.06 1.76
C SER A 23 -9.12 5.78 1.41
N ASP A 24 -8.94 6.99 1.97
CA ASP A 24 -7.72 7.78 1.81
C ASP A 24 -6.51 7.11 2.47
N LEU A 25 -6.70 6.43 3.61
CA LEU A 25 -5.65 5.67 4.28
C LEU A 25 -5.24 4.44 3.47
N ILE A 26 -6.19 3.67 2.95
CA ILE A 26 -5.91 2.53 2.06
C ILE A 26 -5.12 2.99 0.83
N SER A 27 -5.57 4.09 0.20
CA SER A 27 -4.87 4.70 -0.92
C SER A 27 -3.44 5.09 -0.52
N LYS A 28 -3.23 5.76 0.62
CA LYS A 28 -1.89 6.10 1.13
C LYS A 28 -1.01 4.87 1.34
N ILE A 29 -1.55 3.78 1.89
CA ILE A 29 -0.80 2.53 2.08
C ILE A 29 -0.36 1.99 0.71
N GLY A 30 -1.24 1.99 -0.29
CA GLY A 30 -0.91 1.57 -1.66
C GLY A 30 0.23 2.39 -2.28
N HIS A 31 0.13 3.73 -2.21
CA HIS A 31 1.16 4.63 -2.74
C HIS A 31 2.51 4.43 -2.04
N VAL A 32 2.53 4.31 -0.71
CA VAL A 32 3.76 4.08 0.05
C VAL A 32 4.36 2.71 -0.29
N SER A 33 3.53 1.67 -0.44
CA SER A 33 3.99 0.33 -0.81
C SER A 33 4.64 0.32 -2.21
N LEU A 34 4.02 1.01 -3.16
CA LEU A 34 4.55 1.16 -4.51
C LEU A 34 5.88 1.91 -4.50
N PHE A 35 5.95 3.01 -3.76
CA PHE A 35 7.18 3.78 -3.59
C PHE A 35 8.29 2.94 -2.96
N THR A 36 8.00 2.16 -1.92
CA THR A 36 8.98 1.26 -1.31
C THR A 36 9.45 0.17 -2.27
N GLY A 37 8.57 -0.36 -3.11
CA GLY A 37 8.93 -1.32 -4.16
C GLY A 37 9.88 -0.72 -5.20
N PHE A 38 9.62 0.51 -5.65
CA PHE A 38 10.55 1.22 -6.55
C PHE A 38 11.91 1.49 -5.91
N VAL A 39 11.94 1.94 -4.66
CA VAL A 39 13.20 2.13 -3.93
C VAL A 39 13.97 0.81 -3.79
N ALA A 40 13.26 -0.28 -3.49
CA ALA A 40 13.85 -1.61 -3.42
C ALA A 40 14.39 -2.09 -4.79
N LEU A 41 13.70 -1.83 -5.90
CA LEU A 41 14.21 -2.13 -7.25
C LEU A 41 15.54 -1.42 -7.53
N ILE A 42 15.63 -0.14 -7.17
CA ILE A 42 16.86 0.64 -7.30
C ILE A 42 17.97 0.03 -6.41
N GLY A 43 17.65 -0.32 -5.17
CA GLY A 43 18.56 -0.99 -4.25
C GLY A 43 19.10 -2.33 -4.79
N THR A 44 18.23 -3.14 -5.40
CA THR A 44 18.61 -4.40 -6.05
C THR A 44 19.54 -4.14 -7.24
N GLY A 45 19.26 -3.13 -8.06
CA GLY A 45 20.14 -2.70 -9.15
C GLY A 45 21.51 -2.25 -8.65
N PHE A 46 21.53 -1.44 -7.59
CA PHE A 46 22.75 -0.96 -6.95
C PHE A 46 23.58 -2.10 -6.36
N SER A 47 22.93 -3.08 -5.73
CA SER A 47 23.59 -4.27 -5.16
C SER A 47 24.23 -5.14 -6.25
N LYS A 48 23.54 -5.31 -7.39
CA LYS A 48 24.11 -5.98 -8.57
C LYS A 48 25.33 -5.24 -9.11
N TRP A 49 25.27 -3.91 -9.17
CA TRP A 49 26.40 -3.08 -9.60
C TRP A 49 27.60 -3.18 -8.66
N LEU A 50 27.40 -3.16 -7.35
CA LEU A 50 28.46 -3.35 -6.36
C LEU A 50 29.11 -4.73 -6.47
N LYS A 51 28.30 -5.78 -6.69
CA LYS A 51 28.78 -7.14 -6.91
C LYS A 51 29.69 -7.25 -8.14
N SER A 52 29.41 -6.46 -9.19
CA SER A 52 30.28 -6.37 -10.36
C SER A 52 31.65 -5.75 -10.07
N GLN A 53 31.81 -5.02 -8.96
CA GLN A 53 33.08 -4.43 -8.53
C GLN A 53 33.80 -5.26 -7.47
N SER A 54 33.56 -6.57 -7.43
CA SER A 54 34.11 -7.53 -6.46
C SER A 54 33.85 -7.19 -4.99
N VAL A 55 32.89 -6.30 -4.70
CA VAL A 55 32.37 -6.07 -3.35
C VAL A 55 31.32 -7.13 -3.05
N SER A 56 31.55 -7.96 -2.03
CA SER A 56 30.60 -8.98 -1.59
C SER A 56 29.42 -8.35 -0.84
N PHE A 57 28.50 -7.75 -1.58
CA PHE A 57 27.25 -7.19 -1.06
C PHE A 57 26.06 -7.99 -1.62
N ASN A 58 25.62 -8.99 -0.86
CA ASN A 58 24.40 -9.75 -1.14
C ASN A 58 23.32 -9.31 -0.15
N PHE A 59 22.59 -8.25 -0.50
CA PHE A 59 21.40 -7.82 0.21
C PHE A 59 20.21 -7.92 -0.73
N ASP A 60 19.16 -8.61 -0.29
CA ASP A 60 17.90 -8.67 -1.00
C ASP A 60 16.99 -7.55 -0.48
N TRP A 61 16.56 -6.66 -1.38
CA TRP A 61 15.70 -5.53 -1.05
C TRP A 61 14.21 -5.90 -1.09
N SER A 62 13.87 -7.14 -1.46
CA SER A 62 12.49 -7.65 -1.54
C SER A 62 11.57 -6.78 -2.40
N ALA A 63 12.10 -6.34 -3.54
CA ALA A 63 11.42 -5.38 -4.40
C ALA A 63 10.11 -5.95 -4.98
N ASP A 64 10.13 -7.22 -5.37
CA ASP A 64 8.98 -7.90 -5.98
C ASP A 64 7.83 -8.06 -4.98
N GLU A 65 8.14 -8.36 -3.72
CA GLU A 65 7.17 -8.49 -2.64
C GLU A 65 6.47 -7.15 -2.33
N PHE A 66 7.22 -6.05 -2.30
CA PHE A 66 6.64 -4.72 -2.10
C PHE A 66 5.76 -4.28 -3.28
N LEU A 67 6.15 -4.60 -4.52
CA LEU A 67 5.36 -4.31 -5.71
C LEU A 67 4.08 -5.14 -5.77
N LEU A 68 4.15 -6.43 -5.43
CA LEU A 68 2.99 -7.31 -5.33
C LEU A 68 2.01 -6.77 -4.28
N MET A 69 2.52 -6.41 -3.10
CA MET A 69 1.72 -5.82 -2.03
C MET A 69 1.05 -4.51 -2.48
N ALA A 70 1.77 -3.65 -3.19
CA ALA A 70 1.19 -2.43 -3.76
C ALA A 70 0.03 -2.73 -4.72
N GLY A 71 0.18 -3.73 -5.59
CA GLY A 71 -0.89 -4.17 -6.50
C GLY A 71 -2.12 -4.68 -5.76
N VAL A 72 -1.93 -5.52 -4.74
CA VAL A 72 -3.03 -6.03 -3.90
C VAL A 72 -3.76 -4.89 -3.19
N ILE A 73 -3.03 -3.96 -2.57
CA ILE A 73 -3.63 -2.82 -1.87
C ILE A 73 -4.37 -1.90 -2.84
N PHE A 74 -3.89 -1.75 -4.08
CA PHE A 74 -4.57 -0.96 -5.10
C PHE A 74 -5.94 -1.56 -5.45
N ILE A 75 -6.01 -2.88 -5.62
CA ILE A 75 -7.29 -3.59 -5.86
C ILE A 75 -8.23 -3.41 -4.66
N ILE A 76 -7.72 -3.56 -3.43
CA ILE A 76 -8.50 -3.33 -2.20
C ILE A 76 -9.03 -1.88 -2.17
N GLY A 77 -8.19 -0.89 -2.52
CA GLY A 77 -8.59 0.52 -2.58
C GLY A 77 -9.70 0.79 -3.59
N LEU A 78 -9.68 0.13 -4.76
CA LEU A 78 -10.75 0.22 -5.75
C LEU A 78 -12.07 -0.33 -5.21
N ILE A 79 -12.04 -1.52 -4.61
CA ILE A 79 -13.23 -2.14 -3.99
C ILE A 79 -13.78 -1.25 -2.89
N TYR A 80 -12.89 -0.75 -2.02
CA TYR A 80 -13.27 0.07 -0.89
C TYR A 80 -13.88 1.40 -1.33
N LYS A 81 -13.33 2.05 -2.37
CA LYS A 81 -13.91 3.27 -2.94
C LYS A 81 -15.34 3.04 -3.46
N ARG A 82 -15.59 1.92 -4.13
CA ARG A 82 -16.95 1.53 -4.53
C ARG A 82 -17.88 1.32 -3.34
N GLY A 83 -17.37 0.70 -2.26
CA GLY A 83 -18.13 0.56 -1.02
C GLY A 83 -18.54 1.90 -0.40
N VAL A 84 -17.65 2.90 -0.42
CA VAL A 84 -17.94 4.26 0.06
C VAL A 84 -19.04 4.93 -0.78
N GLU A 85 -18.95 4.82 -2.12
CA GLU A 85 -19.96 5.36 -3.04
C GLU A 85 -21.34 4.77 -2.70
N ILE A 86 -21.46 3.45 -2.60
CA ILE A 86 -22.71 2.74 -2.31
C ILE A 86 -23.26 3.09 -0.91
N GLN A 87 -22.40 3.15 0.11
CA GLN A 87 -22.85 3.49 1.47
C GLN A 87 -23.38 4.93 1.53
N SER A 88 -22.72 5.86 0.83
CA SER A 88 -23.15 7.27 0.79
C SER A 88 -24.50 7.47 0.10
N GLU A 89 -24.79 6.69 -0.95
CA GLU A 89 -26.08 6.72 -1.65
C GLU A 89 -27.21 6.18 -0.76
N ASN A 90 -26.97 5.11 -0.02
CA ASN A 90 -27.94 4.53 0.91
C ASN A 90 -28.30 5.50 2.05
N GLU A 91 -27.33 6.24 2.59
CA GLU A 91 -27.59 7.24 3.65
C GLU A 91 -28.44 8.43 3.18
N LEU A 92 -28.44 8.76 1.90
CA LEU A 92 -29.21 9.88 1.33
C LEU A 92 -30.67 9.52 1.01
N THR A 93 -31.03 8.23 1.05
CA THR A 93 -32.36 7.74 0.64
C THR A 93 -33.22 7.30 1.83
N ILE A 94 -32.69 7.36 3.05
CA ILE A 94 -33.40 7.03 4.31
C ILE A 94 -33.97 8.29 4.96
#